data_AF-A0A1F6H4H0-F1
#
_entry.id   AF-A0A1F6H4H0-F1
#
_cell.length_a   1.000
_cell.length_b   1.000
_cell.length_c   1.000
_cell.angle_alpha   90.00
_cell.angle_beta   90.00
_cell.angle_gamma   90.00
#
_symmetry.space_group_name_H-M   'P 1'
#
loop_
_entity.id
_entity.type
_entity.pdbx_description
1 polymer ?
#
loop_
_entity_poly.entity_id
_entity_poly.type
_entity_poly.pdbx_seq_one_letter_code
_entity_poly.pdbx_strand_id
1 'polypeptide(L)'
;MPEEQAISTPESPVKQAEFGFGGILIGIIFVTVIILILNYFNIVKLPFNLPHQQIQRQVQTITTKSPSEILPGSQKITPVLEAKAEIAGYKIIWQGDKNDTTGRTILASKERAKNKGFPDQFGYLNYQTAAIGTFKSFEKIPSSDDYYMVLEDPIKKGQIKVRLSAEVHSPDTSTVIFLVDNLDFINVRNKAYEKIFDFTGSKSDLQKIEKIVKQGDIIYAGLHAVLIGDNGEIKNANITRDKNGLIYADSIILRRFGGKEQIDKELAL
;
A
#
# COMPACT_ATOMS: atom_id res chain seq x y z
N MET A 1 -73.33 -74.39 8.63
CA MET A 1 -71.89 -74.29 8.98
C MET A 1 -71.27 -73.27 8.03
N PRO A 2 -70.35 -72.44 8.52
CA PRO A 2 -70.36 -70.99 8.36
C PRO A 2 -69.99 -70.50 6.95
N GLU A 3 -70.62 -69.40 6.52
CA GLU A 3 -70.21 -68.60 5.35
C GLU A 3 -68.82 -67.98 5.62
N GLU A 4 -67.86 -68.39 4.81
CA GLU A 4 -66.50 -67.88 4.81
C GLU A 4 -66.49 -66.49 4.15
N GLN A 5 -66.41 -65.44 4.98
CA GLN A 5 -66.27 -64.07 4.51
C GLN A 5 -64.88 -63.85 3.92
N ALA A 6 -64.83 -63.55 2.62
CA ALA A 6 -63.62 -63.15 1.93
C ALA A 6 -63.11 -61.81 2.48
N ILE A 7 -61.97 -61.86 3.17
CA ILE A 7 -61.23 -60.69 3.66
C ILE A 7 -60.56 -60.02 2.46
N SER A 8 -61.08 -58.87 2.02
CA SER A 8 -60.39 -58.02 1.05
C SER A 8 -59.25 -57.27 1.75
N THR A 9 -58.02 -57.58 1.38
CA THR A 9 -56.86 -56.77 1.75
C THR A 9 -56.94 -55.42 1.03
N PRO A 10 -56.87 -54.29 1.75
CA PRO A 10 -56.81 -52.99 1.11
C PRO A 10 -55.46 -52.83 0.39
N GLU A 11 -55.50 -52.63 -0.93
CA GLU A 11 -54.34 -52.19 -1.69
C GLU A 11 -53.83 -50.87 -1.11
N SER A 12 -52.58 -50.86 -0.69
CA SER A 12 -51.91 -49.64 -0.24
C SER A 12 -51.81 -48.70 -1.44
N PRO A 13 -52.35 -47.47 -1.40
CA PRO A 13 -52.17 -46.53 -2.49
C PRO A 13 -50.68 -46.25 -2.62
N VAL A 14 -50.08 -46.70 -3.73
CA VAL A 14 -48.75 -46.27 -4.16
C VAL A 14 -48.85 -44.76 -4.25
N LYS A 15 -48.21 -44.05 -3.31
CA LYS A 15 -48.07 -42.60 -3.37
C LYS A 15 -47.31 -42.29 -4.64
N GLN A 16 -48.05 -41.99 -5.71
CA GLN A 16 -47.48 -41.36 -6.89
C GLN A 16 -46.88 -40.06 -6.39
N ALA A 17 -45.55 -40.00 -6.38
CA ALA A 17 -44.85 -38.78 -6.05
C ALA A 17 -45.27 -37.75 -7.11
N GLU A 18 -46.21 -36.88 -6.74
CA GLU A 18 -46.56 -35.72 -7.54
C GLU A 18 -45.26 -34.93 -7.71
N PHE A 19 -44.66 -35.03 -8.88
CA PHE A 19 -43.58 -34.16 -9.34
C PHE A 19 -44.18 -32.76 -9.55
N GLY A 20 -44.52 -32.11 -8.44
CA GLY A 20 -44.91 -30.72 -8.42
C GLY A 20 -43.73 -29.83 -8.82
N PHE A 21 -44.02 -28.55 -9.05
CA PHE A 21 -43.05 -27.52 -9.41
C PHE A 21 -41.73 -27.56 -8.60
N GLY A 22 -41.77 -28.01 -7.34
CA GLY A 22 -40.58 -28.19 -6.51
C GLY A 22 -39.56 -29.21 -7.07
N GLY A 23 -40.02 -30.31 -7.67
CA GLY A 23 -39.13 -31.33 -8.26
C GLY A 23 -38.40 -30.81 -9.49
N ILE A 24 -39.08 -30.00 -10.31
CA ILE A 24 -38.49 -29.36 -11.50
C ILE A 24 -37.42 -28.34 -11.08
N LEU A 25 -37.71 -27.53 -10.05
CA LEU A 25 -36.76 -26.52 -9.57
C LEU A 25 -35.48 -27.16 -9.03
N ILE A 26 -35.61 -28.22 -8.23
CA ILE A 26 -34.46 -28.98 -7.69
C ILE A 26 -33.66 -29.62 -8.83
N GLY A 27 -34.35 -30.18 -9.84
CA GLY A 27 -33.69 -30.73 -11.03
C GLY A 27 -32.84 -29.70 -11.77
N ILE A 28 -33.38 -28.49 -12.00
CA ILE A 28 -32.66 -27.40 -12.68
C ILE A 28 -31.42 -26.96 -11.89
N ILE A 29 -31.54 -26.82 -10.57
CA ILE A 29 -30.41 -26.45 -9.71
C ILE A 29 -29.32 -27.52 -9.80
N PHE A 30 -29.69 -28.80 -9.72
CA PHE A 30 -28.74 -29.91 -9.74
C PHE A 30 -27.98 -29.98 -11.07
N VAL A 31 -28.69 -29.84 -12.19
CA VAL A 31 -28.08 -29.78 -13.54
C VAL A 31 -27.14 -28.58 -13.67
N THR A 32 -27.53 -27.42 -13.15
CA THR A 32 -26.70 -26.20 -13.20
C THR A 32 -25.40 -26.38 -12.41
N VAL A 33 -25.46 -26.97 -11.21
CA VAL A 33 -24.27 -27.23 -10.38
C VAL A 33 -23.33 -28.23 -11.06
N ILE A 34 -23.86 -29.30 -11.65
CA ILE A 34 -23.04 -30.29 -12.39
C ILE A 34 -22.33 -29.61 -13.56
N ILE A 35 -23.04 -28.79 -14.34
CA ILE A 35 -22.47 -28.07 -15.48
C ILE A 35 -21.33 -27.13 -15.04
N LEU A 36 -21.49 -26.43 -13.90
CA LEU A 36 -20.44 -25.58 -13.32
C LEU A 36 -19.22 -26.39 -12.88
N ILE A 37 -19.42 -27.55 -12.25
CA ILE A 37 -18.32 -28.45 -11.84
C ILE A 37 -17.57 -28.98 -13.08
N LEU A 38 -18.28 -29.43 -14.11
CA LEU A 38 -17.68 -29.91 -15.35
C LEU A 38 -16.90 -28.81 -16.09
N ASN A 39 -17.37 -27.56 -16.02
CA ASN A 39 -16.65 -26.40 -16.54
C ASN A 39 -15.39 -26.09 -15.71
N TYR A 40 -15.47 -26.19 -14.37
CA TYR A 40 -14.30 -25.99 -13.48
C TYR A 40 -13.18 -26.98 -13.76
N PHE A 41 -13.51 -28.24 -14.09
CA PHE A 41 -12.53 -29.27 -14.48
C PHE A 41 -12.15 -29.25 -15.97
N ASN A 42 -12.56 -28.22 -16.74
CA ASN A 42 -12.31 -28.10 -18.18
C ASN A 42 -12.83 -29.27 -19.05
N ILE A 43 -13.84 -30.02 -18.58
CA ILE A 43 -14.44 -31.15 -19.33
C ILE A 43 -15.44 -30.64 -20.37
N VAL A 44 -16.22 -29.61 -20.04
CA VAL A 44 -17.16 -28.94 -20.95
C VAL A 44 -16.84 -27.45 -20.98
N LYS A 45 -16.65 -26.88 -22.17
CA LYS A 45 -16.47 -25.42 -22.33
C LYS A 45 -17.83 -24.76 -22.51
N LEU A 46 -18.27 -24.02 -21.50
CA LEU A 46 -19.49 -23.23 -21.62
C LEU A 46 -19.21 -21.92 -22.39
N PRO A 47 -20.05 -21.53 -23.38
CA PRO A 47 -19.89 -20.28 -24.12
C PRO A 47 -20.34 -19.04 -23.33
N PHE A 48 -20.71 -19.21 -22.06
CA PHE A 48 -21.06 -18.10 -21.19
C PHE A 48 -19.76 -17.43 -20.72
N ASN A 49 -19.46 -16.27 -21.31
CA ASN A 49 -18.63 -15.27 -20.64
C ASN A 49 -19.34 -14.88 -19.35
N LEU A 50 -19.08 -15.65 -18.27
CA LEU A 50 -19.18 -15.09 -16.93
C LEU A 50 -18.43 -13.75 -17.00
N PRO A 51 -18.95 -12.66 -16.42
CA PRO A 51 -18.10 -11.54 -16.07
C PRO A 51 -17.16 -12.02 -14.96
N HIS A 52 -16.27 -12.96 -15.28
CA HIS A 52 -14.89 -12.79 -14.92
C HIS A 52 -14.61 -11.35 -15.31
N GLN A 53 -14.35 -10.54 -14.31
CA GLN A 53 -13.51 -9.38 -14.50
C GLN A 53 -12.25 -9.89 -15.19
N GLN A 54 -12.31 -9.98 -16.51
CA GLN A 54 -11.18 -9.80 -17.37
C GLN A 54 -10.79 -8.35 -17.11
N ILE A 55 -10.08 -8.16 -16.00
CA ILE A 55 -8.90 -7.31 -16.00
C ILE A 55 -7.86 -8.05 -16.87
N GLN A 56 -8.22 -8.38 -18.11
CA GLN A 56 -7.29 -8.20 -19.19
C GLN A 56 -7.13 -6.69 -19.20
N ARG A 57 -6.09 -6.23 -18.49
CA ARG A 57 -5.46 -4.95 -18.77
C ARG A 57 -5.34 -4.95 -20.29
N GLN A 58 -6.22 -4.22 -20.95
CA GLN A 58 -5.81 -3.53 -22.14
C GLN A 58 -4.58 -2.76 -21.65
N VAL A 59 -3.41 -3.26 -22.00
CA VAL A 59 -2.24 -2.41 -22.19
C VAL A 59 -2.71 -1.48 -23.31
N GLN A 60 -3.52 -0.47 -22.94
CA GLN A 60 -3.44 0.79 -23.62
C GLN A 60 -1.96 1.10 -23.49
N THR A 61 -1.24 0.93 -24.58
CA THR A 61 -0.07 1.73 -24.89
C THR A 61 -0.56 3.16 -24.77
N ILE A 62 -0.60 3.66 -23.53
CA ILE A 62 -0.70 5.06 -23.23
C ILE A 62 0.66 5.56 -23.67
N THR A 63 0.78 5.81 -24.97
CA THR A 63 1.78 6.73 -25.49
C THR A 63 1.34 8.11 -25.01
N THR A 64 1.39 8.36 -23.70
CA THR A 64 1.44 9.72 -23.16
C THR A 64 2.82 10.23 -23.52
N LYS A 65 2.90 10.74 -24.75
CA LYS A 65 3.83 11.80 -25.14
C LYS A 65 3.56 13.00 -24.23
N SER A 66 4.08 12.91 -23.03
CA SER A 66 4.55 14.05 -22.27
C SER A 66 5.82 13.52 -21.60
N PRO A 67 7.00 14.03 -21.95
CA PRO A 67 8.18 13.78 -21.14
C PRO A 67 7.81 14.26 -19.75
N SER A 68 7.68 13.34 -18.80
CA SER A 68 7.71 13.77 -17.41
C SER A 68 9.07 14.43 -17.24
N GLU A 69 9.10 15.72 -16.95
CA GLU A 69 10.35 16.45 -16.76
C GLU A 69 11.14 15.72 -15.67
N ILE A 70 12.26 15.12 -16.07
CA ILE A 70 13.20 14.52 -15.14
C ILE A 70 13.75 15.66 -14.30
N LEU A 71 13.66 15.53 -12.97
CA LEU A 71 14.12 16.58 -12.08
C LEU A 71 15.64 16.79 -12.20
N PRO A 72 16.13 18.03 -12.09
CA PRO A 72 17.56 18.32 -12.09
C PRO A 72 18.32 17.50 -11.03
N GLY A 73 19.54 17.11 -11.35
CA GLY A 73 20.37 16.29 -10.46
C GLY A 73 19.97 14.81 -10.40
N SER A 74 18.97 14.37 -11.16
CA SER A 74 18.71 12.94 -11.34
C SER A 74 19.85 12.27 -12.10
N GLN A 75 20.22 11.07 -11.66
CA GLN A 75 20.94 10.13 -12.52
C GLN A 75 20.03 9.65 -13.66
N LYS A 76 20.63 9.07 -14.71
CA LYS A 76 19.86 8.40 -15.75
C LYS A 76 19.03 7.28 -15.11
N ILE A 77 17.71 7.34 -15.32
CA ILE A 77 16.81 6.31 -14.83
C ILE A 77 17.20 4.97 -15.46
N THR A 78 17.40 3.95 -14.63
CA THR A 78 17.79 2.63 -15.11
C THR A 78 16.62 1.95 -15.82
N PRO A 79 16.85 1.22 -16.93
CA PRO A 79 15.78 0.51 -17.64
C PRO A 79 15.02 -0.49 -16.76
N VAL A 80 15.70 -1.09 -15.77
CA VAL A 80 15.10 -2.06 -14.85
C VAL A 80 14.06 -1.39 -13.95
N LEU A 81 14.39 -0.26 -13.33
CA LEU A 81 13.44 0.46 -12.48
C LEU A 81 12.33 1.12 -13.30
N GLU A 82 12.66 1.63 -14.49
CA GLU A 82 11.69 2.20 -15.43
C GLU A 82 10.63 1.16 -15.82
N ALA A 83 11.05 -0.04 -16.21
CA ALA A 83 10.14 -1.13 -16.55
C ALA A 83 9.25 -1.55 -15.35
N LYS A 84 9.82 -1.63 -14.13
CA LYS A 84 9.02 -1.92 -12.92
C LYS A 84 7.96 -0.86 -12.65
N ALA A 85 8.33 0.42 -12.74
CA ALA A 85 7.40 1.53 -12.55
C ALA A 85 6.30 1.55 -13.63
N GLU A 86 6.66 1.27 -14.89
CA GLU A 86 5.71 1.18 -16.00
C GLU A 86 4.69 0.04 -15.80
N ILE A 87 5.15 -1.14 -15.39
CA ILE A 87 4.27 -2.28 -15.05
C ILE A 87 3.30 -1.93 -13.92
N ALA A 88 3.79 -1.20 -12.92
CA ALA A 88 2.99 -0.68 -11.82
C ALA A 88 2.05 0.47 -12.24
N GLY A 89 2.30 1.11 -13.39
CA GLY A 89 1.45 2.11 -14.02
C GLY A 89 1.82 3.56 -13.70
N TYR A 90 3.08 3.85 -13.37
CA TYR A 90 3.56 5.21 -13.13
C TYR A 90 4.96 5.44 -13.71
N LYS A 91 5.46 6.68 -13.60
CA LYS A 91 6.79 7.07 -14.09
C LYS A 91 7.72 7.45 -12.94
N ILE A 92 9.01 7.22 -13.14
CA ILE A 92 10.06 7.72 -12.26
C ILE A 92 10.47 9.10 -12.78
N ILE A 93 10.61 10.08 -11.89
CA ILE A 93 11.01 11.45 -12.24
C ILE A 93 12.38 11.84 -11.68
N TRP A 94 12.91 11.02 -10.78
CA TRP A 94 14.25 11.21 -10.21
C TRP A 94 14.80 9.88 -9.71
N GLN A 95 16.09 9.64 -9.93
CA GLN A 95 16.86 8.51 -9.38
C GLN A 95 18.20 9.02 -8.84
N GLY A 96 18.50 8.72 -7.57
CA GLY A 96 19.71 9.19 -6.90
C GLY A 96 20.94 8.31 -7.14
N ASP A 97 20.74 6.99 -7.18
CA ASP A 97 21.81 6.02 -7.42
C ASP A 97 21.47 5.16 -8.64
N LYS A 98 22.35 5.18 -9.65
CA LYS A 98 22.22 4.39 -10.89
C LYS A 98 22.31 2.87 -10.66
N ASN A 99 22.80 2.42 -9.50
CA ASN A 99 22.90 1.01 -9.16
C ASN A 99 21.72 0.52 -8.30
N ASP A 100 20.79 1.41 -7.96
CA ASP A 100 19.59 1.04 -7.23
C ASP A 100 18.72 0.08 -8.07
N THR A 101 18.36 -1.04 -7.46
CA THR A 101 17.48 -2.07 -8.05
C THR A 101 16.22 -2.31 -7.21
N THR A 102 16.15 -1.72 -6.01
CA THR A 102 15.07 -1.88 -5.03
C THR A 102 14.14 -0.68 -5.00
N GLY A 103 14.50 0.43 -5.64
CA GLY A 103 13.71 1.65 -5.70
C GLY A 103 13.85 2.53 -4.46
N ARG A 104 14.91 2.32 -3.67
CA ARG A 104 15.17 3.11 -2.46
C ARG A 104 15.57 4.55 -2.75
N THR A 105 16.10 4.82 -3.94
CA THR A 105 16.63 6.13 -4.36
C THR A 105 15.76 6.81 -5.41
N ILE A 106 14.51 6.39 -5.59
CA ILE A 106 13.64 6.95 -6.64
C ILE A 106 12.53 7.86 -6.10
N LEU A 107 12.22 8.88 -6.89
CA LEU A 107 11.02 9.68 -6.75
C LEU A 107 10.05 9.33 -7.88
N ALA A 108 8.87 8.83 -7.51
CA ALA A 108 7.78 8.57 -8.44
C ALA A 108 7.07 9.87 -8.83
N SER A 109 6.49 9.91 -10.03
CA SER A 109 5.67 11.02 -10.51
C SER A 109 4.37 11.16 -9.72
N LYS A 110 3.82 12.38 -9.67
CA LYS A 110 2.50 12.65 -9.04
C LYS A 110 1.36 11.83 -9.62
N GLU A 111 1.49 11.42 -10.90
CA GLU A 111 0.50 10.62 -11.62
C GLU A 111 0.30 9.23 -10.98
N ARG A 112 1.27 8.77 -10.17
CA ARG A 112 1.13 7.53 -9.41
C ARG A 112 -0.12 7.56 -8.53
N ALA A 113 -0.50 8.68 -7.91
CA ALA A 113 -1.71 8.75 -7.10
C ALA A 113 -2.78 9.66 -7.74
N LYS A 114 -3.61 9.07 -8.60
CA LYS A 114 -4.65 9.74 -9.43
C LYS A 114 -5.52 10.80 -8.72
N ASN A 115 -5.72 10.72 -7.40
CA ASN A 115 -6.64 11.59 -6.66
C ASN A 115 -6.03 12.31 -5.44
N LYS A 116 -4.73 12.16 -5.17
CA LYS A 116 -4.10 12.77 -3.97
C LYS A 116 -2.76 13.46 -4.22
N GLY A 117 -2.25 13.46 -5.45
CA GLY A 117 -0.96 14.09 -5.77
C GLY A 117 0.13 13.54 -4.87
N PHE A 118 0.59 12.31 -5.16
CA PHE A 118 1.75 11.81 -4.43
C PHE A 118 2.88 12.81 -4.65
N PRO A 119 3.48 13.34 -3.59
CA PRO A 119 4.41 14.43 -3.75
C PRO A 119 5.62 13.97 -4.55
N ASP A 120 5.87 14.75 -5.60
CA ASP A 120 6.84 14.51 -6.66
C ASP A 120 7.92 15.59 -6.65
N GLN A 121 8.15 16.19 -5.47
CA GLN A 121 9.15 17.21 -5.22
C GLN A 121 9.82 17.01 -3.85
N PHE A 122 11.02 17.57 -3.71
CA PHE A 122 11.78 17.61 -2.46
C PHE A 122 11.43 18.83 -1.60
N GLY A 123 11.74 18.75 -0.31
CA GLY A 123 11.47 19.83 0.64
C GLY A 123 10.27 19.54 1.56
N TYR A 124 9.87 20.57 2.30
CA TYR A 124 8.61 20.58 3.04
C TYR A 124 7.43 20.74 2.08
N LEU A 125 6.36 20.00 2.33
CA LEU A 125 5.19 19.88 1.47
C LEU A 125 3.92 20.34 2.19
N ASN A 126 2.91 20.80 1.45
CA ASN A 126 1.52 21.02 1.89
C ASN A 126 1.41 21.58 3.32
N TYR A 127 1.73 22.86 3.52
CA TYR A 127 1.75 23.52 4.85
C TYR A 127 2.65 22.82 5.89
N GLN A 128 3.73 22.16 5.45
CA GLN A 128 4.67 21.40 6.29
C GLN A 128 4.00 20.21 7.01
N THR A 129 3.03 19.57 6.38
CA THR A 129 2.44 18.29 6.84
C THR A 129 3.33 17.09 6.49
N ALA A 130 4.29 17.28 5.59
CA ALA A 130 5.28 16.28 5.24
C ALA A 130 6.59 16.93 4.79
N ALA A 131 7.65 16.14 4.80
CA ALA A 131 8.91 16.47 4.15
C ALA A 131 9.42 15.29 3.31
N ILE A 132 10.06 15.60 2.17
CA ILE A 132 10.76 14.61 1.36
C ILE A 132 12.20 15.07 1.15
N GLY A 133 13.13 14.14 1.32
CA GLY A 133 14.54 14.36 1.03
C GLY A 133 15.29 13.04 0.88
N THR A 134 16.55 13.13 0.51
CA THR A 134 17.48 12.01 0.58
C THR A 134 18.04 11.91 2.00
N PHE A 135 18.09 10.71 2.55
CA PHE A 135 18.64 10.47 3.88
C PHE A 135 20.14 10.78 3.89
N LYS A 136 20.57 11.54 4.90
CA LYS A 136 21.97 11.90 5.11
C LYS A 136 22.54 11.22 6.35
N SER A 137 21.89 11.41 7.49
CA SER A 137 22.39 10.93 8.78
C SER A 137 21.32 10.94 9.86
N PHE A 138 21.59 10.22 10.95
CA PHE A 138 20.94 10.44 12.24
C PHE A 138 21.87 11.25 13.14
N GLU A 139 21.32 12.23 13.84
CA GLU A 139 22.01 12.98 14.89
C GLU A 139 21.36 12.66 16.23
N LYS A 140 22.12 12.12 17.18
CA LYS A 140 21.62 11.85 18.53
C LYS A 140 21.32 13.17 19.25
N ILE A 141 20.16 13.25 19.90
CA ILE A 141 19.84 14.39 20.78
C ILE A 141 20.47 14.13 22.16
N PRO A 142 21.32 15.04 22.67
CA PRO A 142 21.92 14.87 23.99
C PRO A 142 20.87 14.73 25.09
N SER A 143 21.09 13.78 26.00
CA SER A 143 20.23 13.53 27.18
C SER A 143 18.78 13.17 26.86
N SER A 144 18.52 12.56 25.70
CA SER A 144 17.20 12.09 25.27
C SER A 144 17.34 10.78 24.49
N ASP A 145 16.30 9.96 24.43
CA ASP A 145 16.23 8.79 23.55
C ASP A 145 15.88 9.12 22.09
N ASP A 146 15.60 10.39 21.82
CA ASP A 146 15.25 10.91 20.51
C ASP A 146 16.46 11.10 19.59
N TYR A 147 16.15 11.26 18.31
CA TYR A 147 17.11 11.50 17.24
C TYR A 147 16.58 12.57 16.27
N TYR A 148 17.46 13.33 15.67
CA TYR A 148 17.14 14.04 14.44
C TYR A 148 17.48 13.16 13.25
N MET A 149 16.51 12.98 12.35
CA MET A 149 16.76 12.48 11.01
C MET A 149 17.09 13.69 10.12
N VAL A 150 18.28 13.66 9.52
CA VAL A 150 18.74 14.70 8.61
C VAL A 150 18.50 14.22 7.18
N LEU A 151 17.71 14.99 6.45
CA LEU A 151 17.46 14.81 5.03
C LEU A 151 18.08 15.98 4.25
N GLU A 152 18.36 15.73 2.98
CA GLU A 152 18.83 16.73 2.04
C GLU A 152 17.85 16.85 0.88
N ASP A 153 17.59 18.08 0.43
CA ASP A 153 16.99 18.33 -0.86
C ASP A 153 18.12 18.20 -1.92
N PRO A 154 18.17 17.13 -2.71
CA PRO A 154 19.27 16.92 -3.65
C PRO A 154 19.28 17.94 -4.81
N ILE A 155 18.21 18.72 -4.98
CA ILE A 155 18.09 19.74 -6.03
C ILE A 155 18.55 21.10 -5.51
N LYS A 156 18.00 21.52 -4.36
CA LYS A 156 18.28 22.84 -3.77
C LYS A 156 19.45 22.83 -2.79
N LYS A 157 19.97 21.66 -2.43
CA LYS A 157 21.04 21.44 -1.42
C LYS A 157 20.70 22.00 -0.03
N GLY A 158 19.40 22.04 0.29
CA GLY A 158 18.90 22.46 1.60
C GLY A 158 18.84 21.26 2.56
N GLN A 159 19.16 21.49 3.84
CA GLN A 159 18.97 20.49 4.88
C GLN A 159 17.58 20.59 5.49
N ILE A 160 16.98 19.44 5.73
CA ILE A 160 15.70 19.27 6.42
C ILE A 160 15.99 18.40 7.64
N LYS A 161 15.65 18.88 8.83
CA LYS A 161 15.78 18.11 10.07
C LYS A 161 14.40 17.86 10.66
N VAL A 162 14.11 16.59 10.91
CA VAL A 162 12.88 16.16 11.58
C VAL A 162 13.24 15.38 12.84
N ARG A 163 12.50 15.59 13.91
CA ARG A 163 12.73 14.90 15.20
C ARG A 163 11.96 13.59 15.24
N LEU A 164 12.65 12.51 15.58
CA LEU A 164 12.08 11.21 15.87
C LEU A 164 11.94 11.08 17.38
N SER A 165 10.69 11.10 17.85
CA SER A 165 10.38 10.92 19.27
C SER A 165 10.31 9.45 19.63
N ALA A 166 11.05 9.04 20.67
CA ALA A 166 10.94 7.73 21.30
C ALA A 166 9.72 7.62 22.23
N GLU A 167 9.18 8.77 22.66
CA GLU A 167 8.08 8.86 23.62
C GLU A 167 6.82 9.49 23.01
N VAL A 168 5.69 9.19 23.62
CA VAL A 168 4.43 9.89 23.38
C VAL A 168 4.46 11.20 24.17
N HIS A 169 4.39 12.34 23.48
CA HIS A 169 4.53 13.67 24.11
C HIS A 169 3.19 14.43 24.30
N SER A 170 2.09 13.84 23.85
CA SER A 170 0.73 14.37 23.90
C SER A 170 -0.25 13.21 23.73
N PRO A 171 -1.47 13.26 24.31
CA PRO A 171 -2.53 12.30 24.02
C PRO A 171 -2.81 12.12 22.51
N ASP A 172 -2.48 13.13 21.70
CA ASP A 172 -2.67 13.10 20.23
C ASP A 172 -1.40 12.72 19.45
N THR A 173 -0.24 12.61 20.11
CA THR A 173 1.00 12.16 19.45
C THR A 173 1.19 10.67 19.65
N SER A 174 1.69 9.98 18.63
CA SER A 174 2.15 8.59 18.76
C SER A 174 3.67 8.54 18.63
N THR A 175 4.28 7.46 19.12
CA THR A 175 5.67 7.14 18.74
C THR A 175 5.79 7.09 17.23
N VAL A 176 6.95 7.48 16.69
CA VAL A 176 7.12 7.54 15.22
C VAL A 176 6.93 6.16 14.60
N ILE A 177 6.05 6.07 13.60
CA ILE A 177 5.78 4.80 12.92
C ILE A 177 6.66 4.68 11.68
N PHE A 178 7.41 3.58 11.57
CA PHE A 178 8.14 3.24 10.35
C PHE A 178 7.24 2.42 9.43
N LEU A 179 7.08 2.93 8.21
CA LEU A 179 6.23 2.37 7.16
C LEU A 179 7.06 2.15 5.89
N VAL A 180 6.57 1.28 5.00
CA VAL A 180 7.09 1.15 3.64
C VAL A 180 5.99 1.33 2.61
N ASP A 181 6.24 2.21 1.65
CA ASP A 181 5.48 2.37 0.42
C ASP A 181 5.91 1.30 -0.59
N ASN A 182 4.97 0.40 -0.89
CA ASN A 182 5.19 -0.61 -1.92
C ASN A 182 5.05 -0.01 -3.33
N LEU A 183 6.20 0.14 -3.98
CA LEU A 183 6.36 0.71 -5.31
C LEU A 183 5.78 -0.15 -6.45
N ASP A 184 5.32 -1.36 -6.18
CA ASP A 184 4.65 -2.22 -7.19
C ASP A 184 3.20 -1.80 -7.49
N PHE A 185 2.63 -0.88 -6.69
CA PHE A 185 1.22 -0.48 -6.80
C PHE A 185 1.02 1.01 -7.09
N ILE A 186 -0.04 1.32 -7.86
CA ILE A 186 -0.48 2.67 -8.19
C ILE A 186 -1.49 3.24 -7.16
N ASN A 187 -2.30 2.41 -6.52
CA ASN A 187 -3.44 2.91 -5.74
C ASN A 187 -3.20 2.79 -4.23
N VAL A 188 -2.73 3.90 -3.63
CA VAL A 188 -2.41 4.06 -2.20
C VAL A 188 -3.63 4.07 -1.26
N ARG A 189 -4.86 3.94 -1.79
CA ARG A 189 -6.09 4.30 -1.08
C ARG A 189 -6.52 3.39 0.10
N ASN A 190 -5.69 2.47 0.60
CA ASN A 190 -5.83 1.77 1.90
C ASN A 190 -4.78 0.66 2.17
N LYS A 191 -3.86 0.36 1.24
CA LYS A 191 -2.93 -0.80 1.36
C LYS A 191 -1.47 -0.54 0.98
N ALA A 192 -1.07 0.68 0.63
CA ALA A 192 0.28 0.91 0.09
C ALA A 192 1.36 1.11 1.15
N TYR A 193 0.98 1.59 2.34
CA TYR A 193 1.91 1.68 3.45
C TYR A 193 1.76 0.48 4.35
N GLU A 194 2.79 -0.34 4.37
CA GLU A 194 2.88 -1.50 5.24
C GLU A 194 3.69 -1.10 6.48
N LYS A 195 3.17 -1.41 7.68
CA LYS A 195 3.88 -1.11 8.92
C LYS A 195 5.08 -2.02 9.08
N ILE A 196 6.22 -1.43 9.40
CA ILE A 196 7.46 -2.14 9.71
C ILE A 196 7.57 -2.30 11.23
N PHE A 197 7.63 -1.19 11.98
CA PHE A 197 7.66 -1.16 13.45
C PHE A 197 7.34 0.25 13.99
N ASP A 198 7.09 0.36 15.30
CA ASP A 198 7.02 1.64 16.02
C ASP A 198 8.39 1.96 16.63
N PHE A 199 8.87 3.19 16.44
CA PHE A 199 10.15 3.63 16.99
C PHE A 199 10.04 3.95 18.47
N THR A 200 10.80 3.22 19.29
CA THR A 200 10.82 3.37 20.75
C THR A 200 12.13 3.96 21.27
N GLY A 201 13.04 4.39 20.39
CA GLY A 201 14.39 4.83 20.77
C GLY A 201 15.34 3.71 21.18
N SER A 202 14.86 2.46 21.24
CA SER A 202 15.65 1.32 21.69
C SER A 202 16.86 1.02 20.78
N LYS A 203 17.90 0.40 21.35
CA LYS A 203 19.06 -0.07 20.57
C LYS A 203 18.67 -1.02 19.43
N SER A 204 17.63 -1.84 19.63
CA SER A 204 17.12 -2.76 18.61
C SER A 204 16.54 -2.00 17.42
N ASP A 205 15.79 -0.92 17.67
CA ASP A 205 15.22 -0.11 16.60
C ASP A 205 16.29 0.58 15.78
N LEU A 206 17.33 1.11 16.43
CA LEU A 206 18.46 1.74 15.75
C LEU A 206 19.21 0.75 14.85
N GLN A 207 19.43 -0.48 15.32
CA GLN A 207 20.05 -1.54 14.51
C GLN A 207 19.19 -1.88 13.28
N LYS A 208 17.86 -1.94 13.42
CA LYS A 208 16.96 -2.15 12.28
C LYS A 208 17.04 -0.98 11.30
N ILE A 209 16.98 0.25 11.82
CA ILE A 209 17.05 1.48 11.01
C ILE A 209 18.36 1.55 10.24
N GLU A 210 19.50 1.29 10.88
CA GLU A 210 20.82 1.28 10.23
C GLU A 210 20.90 0.25 9.09
N LYS A 211 20.16 -0.86 9.18
CA LYS A 211 20.07 -1.85 8.10
C LYS A 211 19.22 -1.37 6.93
N ILE A 212 18.03 -0.81 7.20
CA ILE A 212 17.01 -0.53 6.18
C ILE A 212 17.07 0.89 5.62
N VAL A 213 17.71 1.82 6.32
CA VAL A 213 17.92 3.21 5.87
C VAL A 213 19.39 3.41 5.56
N LYS A 214 19.70 3.79 4.31
CA LYS A 214 21.05 4.08 3.85
C LYS A 214 21.15 5.49 3.32
N GLN A 215 22.36 6.04 3.35
CA GLN A 215 22.62 7.37 2.81
C GLN A 215 22.18 7.43 1.33
N GLY A 216 21.44 8.46 0.96
CA GLY A 216 20.87 8.64 -0.39
C GLY A 216 19.44 8.10 -0.54
N ASP A 217 18.91 7.37 0.44
CA ASP A 217 17.53 6.87 0.39
C ASP A 217 16.52 7.99 0.32
N ILE A 218 15.50 7.83 -0.51
CA ILE A 218 14.36 8.74 -0.53
C ILE A 218 13.48 8.43 0.67
N ILE A 219 13.37 9.40 1.56
CA ILE A 219 12.53 9.34 2.75
C ILE A 219 11.39 10.30 2.59
N TYR A 220 10.19 9.82 2.90
CA TYR A 220 9.03 10.66 3.15
C TYR A 220 8.77 10.68 4.67
N ALA A 221 8.91 11.83 5.29
CA ALA A 221 8.57 12.04 6.69
C ALA A 221 7.17 12.68 6.76
N GLY A 222 6.19 11.97 7.30
CA GLY A 222 4.93 12.57 7.72
C GLY A 222 5.16 13.37 9.00
N LEU A 223 4.70 14.62 9.04
CA LEU A 223 4.98 15.55 10.14
C LEU A 223 3.74 15.71 11.01
N HIS A 224 3.94 15.83 12.33
CA HIS A 224 2.86 16.03 13.28
C HIS A 224 2.25 17.42 13.09
N ALA A 225 1.10 17.45 12.45
CA ALA A 225 0.36 18.62 12.06
C ALA A 225 -1.09 18.48 12.54
N VAL A 226 -1.44 19.13 13.66
CA VAL A 226 -2.82 19.18 14.14
C VAL A 226 -3.53 20.28 13.40
N LEU A 227 -4.41 19.94 12.47
CA LEU A 227 -5.26 20.94 11.87
C LEU A 227 -6.42 21.23 12.84
N ILE A 228 -6.65 22.48 13.23
CA ILE A 228 -7.83 22.86 14.05
C ILE A 228 -8.44 24.12 13.44
N GLY A 229 -9.76 24.25 13.45
CA GLY A 229 -10.43 25.53 13.25
C GLY A 229 -11.63 25.67 14.15
N ASP A 230 -12.20 26.89 14.16
CA ASP A 230 -12.95 27.45 15.29
C ASP A 230 -14.29 26.77 15.62
N ASN A 231 -14.76 25.90 14.73
CA ASN A 231 -15.97 25.07 14.82
C ASN A 231 -15.65 23.56 14.94
N GLY A 232 -14.40 23.21 15.26
CA GLY A 232 -13.87 21.84 15.10
C GLY A 232 -13.40 21.54 13.67
N GLU A 233 -13.48 22.51 12.75
CA GLU A 233 -12.98 22.38 11.38
C GLU A 233 -11.50 22.74 11.26
N ILE A 234 -10.62 21.77 11.46
CA ILE A 234 -9.28 21.62 10.85
C ILE A 234 -8.92 22.67 9.75
N LYS A 235 -8.38 23.85 10.13
CA LYS A 235 -7.92 24.93 9.21
C LYS A 235 -6.60 25.54 9.73
N ASN A 236 -5.49 25.22 9.05
CA ASN A 236 -4.08 25.46 9.41
C ASN A 236 -3.50 24.42 10.37
N ALA A 237 -2.38 23.83 9.96
CA ALA A 237 -1.68 22.80 10.71
C ALA A 237 -0.88 23.46 11.84
N ASN A 238 -1.30 23.25 13.09
CA ASN A 238 -0.44 23.42 14.25
C ASN A 238 0.63 22.33 14.21
N ILE A 239 1.80 22.72 13.73
CA ILE A 239 2.96 21.85 13.63
C ILE A 239 3.60 21.76 15.00
N THR A 240 3.71 20.55 15.55
CA THR A 240 4.41 20.37 16.83
C THR A 240 5.91 20.48 16.60
N ARG A 241 6.54 21.35 17.38
CA ARG A 241 7.98 21.62 17.32
C ARG A 241 8.62 21.37 18.67
N ASP A 242 9.89 21.01 18.65
CA ASP A 242 10.69 20.95 19.87
C ASP A 242 11.19 22.33 20.32
N LYS A 243 11.91 22.35 21.44
CA LYS A 243 12.51 23.56 22.01
C LYS A 243 13.45 24.31 21.06
N ASN A 244 13.97 23.65 20.03
CA ASN A 244 14.85 24.23 19.02
C ASN A 244 14.08 24.65 17.74
N GLY A 245 12.74 24.53 17.74
CA GLY A 245 11.88 24.83 16.61
C GLY A 245 11.82 23.73 15.53
N LEU A 246 12.39 22.55 15.79
CA LEU A 246 12.41 21.43 14.84
C LEU A 246 11.13 20.61 14.93
N ILE A 247 10.62 20.19 13.78
CA ILE A 247 9.30 19.55 13.65
C ILE A 247 9.39 18.07 14.03
N TYR A 248 8.42 17.57 14.79
CA TYR A 248 8.28 16.15 15.07
C TYR A 248 7.72 15.40 13.86
N ALA A 249 8.31 14.24 13.55
CA ALA A 249 7.75 13.30 12.60
C ALA A 249 6.71 12.40 13.30
N ASP A 250 5.61 12.12 12.61
CA ASP A 250 4.65 11.08 13.00
C ASP A 250 4.97 9.75 12.36
N SER A 251 5.50 9.80 11.14
CA SER A 251 5.83 8.59 10.39
C SER A 251 7.04 8.81 9.50
N ILE A 252 7.82 7.75 9.34
CA ILE A 252 8.89 7.64 8.37
C ILE A 252 8.49 6.59 7.36
N ILE A 253 8.35 7.00 6.11
CA ILE A 253 7.92 6.15 5.01
C ILE A 253 9.11 5.90 4.09
N LEU A 254 9.56 4.65 4.09
CA LEU A 254 10.55 4.13 3.17
C LEU A 254 9.89 3.73 1.85
N ARG A 255 10.64 3.64 0.77
CA ARG A 255 10.12 3.21 -0.54
C ARG A 255 10.86 1.99 -1.03
N ARG A 256 10.13 0.95 -1.43
CA ARG A 256 10.69 -0.29 -2.01
C ARG A 256 9.75 -0.90 -3.02
N PHE A 257 10.30 -1.36 -4.15
CA PHE A 257 9.67 -2.42 -4.93
C PHE A 257 9.68 -3.70 -4.08
N GLY A 258 8.55 -4.41 -4.00
CA GLY A 258 8.33 -5.53 -3.08
C GLY A 258 7.89 -5.13 -1.67
N GLY A 259 7.77 -3.83 -1.35
CA GLY A 259 7.21 -3.35 -0.09
C GLY A 259 7.88 -3.93 1.16
N LYS A 260 7.08 -4.42 2.11
CA LYS A 260 7.58 -4.98 3.37
C LYS A 260 8.42 -6.24 3.17
N GLU A 261 8.10 -7.09 2.21
CA GLU A 261 8.87 -8.31 1.94
C GLU A 261 10.33 -7.95 1.59
N GLN A 262 10.54 -6.87 0.83
CA GLN A 262 11.88 -6.38 0.52
C GLN A 262 12.61 -5.85 1.77
N ILE A 263 11.91 -5.16 2.67
CA ILE A 263 12.47 -4.73 3.95
C ILE A 263 12.86 -5.92 4.83
N ASP A 264 12.03 -6.96 4.89
CA ASP A 264 12.30 -8.16 5.69
C ASP A 264 13.55 -8.90 5.18
N LYS A 265 13.76 -8.94 3.85
CA LYS A 265 15.01 -9.44 3.25
C LYS A 265 16.22 -8.61 3.66
N GLU A 266 16.10 -7.27 3.64
CA GLU A 266 17.18 -6.36 4.05
C GLU A 266 17.52 -6.50 5.55
N LEU A 267 16.56 -6.85 6.40
CA LEU A 267 16.77 -7.07 7.84
C LEU A 267 17.44 -8.41 8.16
N ALA A 268 17.23 -9.42 7.32
CA ALA A 268 17.79 -10.77 7.47
C ALA A 268 19.27 -10.88 7.05
N LEU A 269 19.76 -9.93 6.26
CA LEU A 269 21.17 -9.77 5.89
C LEU A 269 21.97 -9.12 7.02
#